data_AF-A0AAE3DGQ6-F1
#
_entry.id   AF-A0AAE3DGQ6-F1
#
_cell.length_a   1.000
_cell.length_b   1.000
_cell.length_c   1.000
_cell.angle_alpha   90.00
_cell.angle_beta   90.00
_cell.angle_gamma   90.00
#
_symmetry.space_group_name_H-M   'P 1'
#
loop_
_entity.id
_entity.type
_entity.pdbx_description
1 polymer ?
#
loop_
_entity_poly.entity_id
_entity_poly.type
_entity_poly.pdbx_seq_one_letter_code
_entity_poly.pdbx_strand_id
1 'polypeptide(L)'
;MDKWKKTIMHMGAYPAALGKWVLLGGIIGVAGGVIGSLFHIGVNYATAIRGAHPWILYLLPVGGLAIVGLYKLCHLEGKGTNAIIESVHFGESVPILLVPVIFVSTVITHLCGGSAGREGAALQIGGGLGFQAGKLLRLGEKDLPLATLCGMSGVFAALFGTPLTATVFALEVISVGVLYYAGLVPCITAAMAAFGVSTLMGVEPTRFAVAMPPVTLETMVPVVALAILCAVVSILFCKGLHWTERLLDRGFRSPWVRVLAGSVLLIGMSLLTNGDYNGAGMDVIARALAGEANGWAWLLKILFTAVTIGCGFKGGEVVPSFFVGAAFGCFMGGLLGLPAGFGGAIGLVAVFCGAVNCPVASVLLSVELFGSAGAPYFAVACALSYLLSGYCGLYSSQTILYSKLRAEFINVRTHE
;
A
#
# COMPACT_ATOMS: atom_id res chain seq x y z
N MET A 1 12.42 -51.59 -3.25
CA MET A 1 10.99 -51.28 -3.51
C MET A 1 10.50 -50.04 -2.77
N ASP A 2 10.84 -49.86 -1.49
CA ASP A 2 10.40 -48.69 -0.70
C ASP A 2 11.01 -47.34 -1.12
N LYS A 3 12.28 -47.30 -1.56
CA LYS A 3 12.88 -46.06 -2.12
C LYS A 3 12.13 -45.58 -3.36
N TRP A 4 11.81 -46.50 -4.27
CA TRP A 4 11.09 -46.20 -5.52
C TRP A 4 9.66 -45.69 -5.26
N LYS A 5 8.93 -46.30 -4.32
CA LYS A 5 7.61 -45.82 -3.92
C LYS A 5 7.66 -44.43 -3.26
N LYS A 6 8.66 -44.17 -2.39
CA LYS A 6 8.87 -42.84 -1.80
C LYS A 6 9.22 -41.80 -2.86
N THR A 7 10.05 -42.13 -3.84
CA THR A 7 10.39 -41.23 -4.96
C THR A 7 9.17 -40.91 -5.82
N ILE A 8 8.36 -41.91 -6.19
CA ILE A 8 7.14 -41.69 -6.98
C ILE A 8 6.11 -40.85 -6.21
N MET A 9 5.89 -41.12 -4.92
CA MET A 9 5.00 -40.32 -4.07
C MET A 9 5.50 -38.87 -3.95
N HIS A 10 6.80 -38.66 -3.83
CA HIS A 10 7.39 -37.33 -3.79
C HIS A 10 7.26 -36.59 -5.13
N MET A 11 7.46 -37.29 -6.26
CA MET A 11 7.27 -36.72 -7.60
C MET A 11 5.81 -36.39 -7.90
N GLY A 12 4.84 -37.18 -7.42
CA GLY A 12 3.40 -36.90 -7.56
C GLY A 12 2.91 -35.72 -6.71
N ALA A 13 3.64 -35.36 -5.65
CA ALA A 13 3.29 -34.24 -4.78
C ALA A 13 3.46 -32.88 -5.46
N TYR A 14 4.44 -32.72 -6.36
CA TYR A 14 4.69 -31.43 -7.05
C TYR A 14 3.56 -31.05 -8.02
N PRO A 15 3.10 -31.91 -8.96
CA PRO A 15 1.97 -31.60 -9.83
C PRO A 15 0.66 -31.40 -9.06
N ALA A 16 0.44 -32.18 -7.99
CA ALA A 16 -0.74 -32.03 -7.14
C ALA A 16 -0.75 -30.68 -6.40
N ALA A 17 0.40 -30.27 -5.84
CA ALA A 17 0.56 -28.96 -5.20
C ALA A 17 0.39 -27.82 -6.22
N LEU A 18 0.98 -27.96 -7.41
CA LEU A 18 0.83 -26.99 -8.49
C LEU A 18 -0.64 -26.86 -8.92
N GLY A 19 -1.32 -27.97 -9.21
CA GLY A 19 -2.72 -27.96 -9.62
C GLY A 19 -3.64 -27.36 -8.55
N LYS A 20 -3.42 -27.72 -7.28
CA LYS A 20 -4.13 -27.12 -6.13
C LYS A 20 -3.95 -25.61 -6.11
N TRP A 21 -2.72 -25.12 -6.14
CA TRP A 21 -2.43 -23.70 -5.96
C TRP A 21 -2.75 -22.83 -7.19
N VAL A 22 -2.65 -23.39 -8.39
CA VAL A 22 -3.11 -22.72 -9.61
C VAL A 22 -4.63 -22.56 -9.57
N LEU A 23 -5.37 -23.61 -9.19
CA LEU A 23 -6.83 -23.55 -9.10
C LEU A 23 -7.30 -22.62 -7.96
N LEU A 24 -6.76 -22.79 -6.76
CA LEU A 24 -7.11 -21.97 -5.61
C LEU A 24 -6.70 -20.51 -5.79
N GLY A 25 -5.45 -20.27 -6.18
CA GLY A 25 -4.94 -18.94 -6.49
C GLY A 25 -5.73 -18.29 -7.61
N GLY A 26 -6.08 -19.04 -8.67
CA GLY A 26 -6.92 -18.56 -9.77
C GLY A 26 -8.32 -18.14 -9.31
N ILE A 27 -9.01 -18.95 -8.50
CA ILE A 27 -10.36 -18.62 -7.98
C ILE A 27 -10.30 -17.37 -7.09
N ILE A 28 -9.36 -17.33 -6.14
CA ILE A 28 -9.18 -16.17 -5.25
C ILE A 28 -8.81 -14.93 -6.06
N GLY A 29 -7.95 -15.08 -7.07
CA GLY A 29 -7.53 -14.02 -7.97
C GLY A 29 -8.67 -13.48 -8.83
N VAL A 30 -9.52 -14.33 -9.40
CA VAL A 30 -10.69 -13.88 -10.18
C VAL A 30 -11.67 -13.11 -9.29
N ALA A 31 -12.01 -13.65 -8.12
CA ALA A 31 -12.90 -12.97 -7.16
C ALA A 31 -12.30 -11.64 -6.67
N GLY A 32 -11.01 -11.65 -6.33
CA GLY A 32 -10.26 -10.46 -5.94
C GLY A 32 -10.14 -9.44 -7.07
N GLY A 33 -10.02 -9.89 -8.32
CA GLY A 33 -10.01 -9.05 -9.51
C GLY A 33 -11.32 -8.31 -9.72
N VAL A 34 -12.46 -9.00 -9.59
CA VAL A 34 -13.78 -8.37 -9.70
C VAL A 34 -13.97 -7.35 -8.59
N ILE A 35 -13.75 -7.74 -7.33
CA ILE A 35 -14.00 -6.86 -6.18
C ILE A 35 -13.00 -5.69 -6.16
N GLY A 36 -11.72 -5.94 -6.45
CA GLY A 36 -10.69 -4.92 -6.56
C GLY A 36 -10.97 -3.91 -7.68
N SER A 37 -11.50 -4.37 -8.81
CA SER A 37 -11.88 -3.48 -9.92
C SER A 37 -13.11 -2.64 -9.59
N LEU A 38 -14.14 -3.25 -8.98
CA LEU A 38 -15.30 -2.49 -8.49
C LEU A 38 -14.89 -1.45 -7.46
N PHE A 39 -13.92 -1.77 -6.60
CA PHE A 39 -13.37 -0.83 -5.63
C PHE A 39 -12.60 0.30 -6.30
N HIS A 40 -11.73 -0.02 -7.28
CA HIS A 40 -11.03 0.97 -8.10
C HIS A 40 -12.02 1.94 -8.74
N ILE A 41 -13.03 1.41 -9.43
CA ILE A 41 -14.05 2.18 -10.15
C ILE A 41 -14.86 3.03 -9.16
N GLY A 42 -15.28 2.47 -8.03
CA GLY A 42 -16.04 3.19 -7.00
C GLY A 42 -15.27 4.38 -6.43
N VAL A 43 -13.98 4.19 -6.12
CA VAL A 43 -13.12 5.27 -5.61
C VAL A 43 -12.85 6.34 -6.68
N ASN A 44 -12.61 5.94 -7.93
CA ASN A 44 -12.43 6.90 -9.04
C ASN A 44 -13.71 7.70 -9.29
N TYR A 45 -14.86 7.03 -9.30
CA TYR A 45 -16.16 7.68 -9.48
C TYR A 45 -16.46 8.66 -8.34
N ALA A 46 -16.21 8.27 -7.09
CA ALA A 46 -16.31 9.17 -5.94
C ALA A 46 -15.42 10.41 -6.08
N THR A 47 -14.18 10.22 -6.56
CA THR A 47 -13.24 11.32 -6.80
C THR A 47 -13.71 12.23 -7.93
N ALA A 48 -14.25 11.67 -9.02
CA ALA A 48 -14.80 12.43 -10.14
C ALA A 48 -16.04 13.24 -9.74
N ILE A 49 -16.97 12.64 -8.98
CA ILE A 49 -18.14 13.35 -8.43
C ILE A 49 -17.69 14.53 -7.56
N ARG A 50 -16.72 14.31 -6.66
CA ARG A 50 -16.17 15.40 -5.83
C ARG A 50 -15.59 16.53 -6.68
N GLY A 51 -14.87 16.19 -7.75
CA GLY A 51 -14.33 17.17 -8.69
C GLY A 51 -15.42 17.97 -9.41
N ALA A 52 -16.51 17.31 -9.82
CA ALA A 52 -17.65 17.96 -10.47
C ALA A 52 -18.50 18.79 -9.49
N HIS A 53 -18.50 18.44 -8.21
CA HIS A 53 -19.33 19.03 -7.17
C HIS A 53 -18.51 19.39 -5.92
N PRO A 54 -17.74 20.50 -5.95
CA PRO A 54 -16.84 20.87 -4.85
C PRO A 54 -17.53 21.04 -3.48
N TRP A 55 -18.83 21.35 -3.47
CA TRP A 55 -19.62 21.48 -2.24
C TRP A 55 -19.70 20.18 -1.42
N ILE A 56 -19.46 19.01 -2.03
CA ILE A 56 -19.43 17.72 -1.34
C ILE A 56 -18.32 17.68 -0.27
N LEU A 57 -17.28 18.50 -0.41
CA LEU A 57 -16.26 18.69 0.62
C LEU A 57 -16.87 19.06 1.97
N TYR A 58 -17.95 19.86 2.00
CA TYR A 58 -18.61 20.26 3.25
C TYR A 58 -19.39 19.11 3.92
N LEU A 59 -19.56 17.98 3.24
CA LEU A 59 -20.13 16.75 3.81
C LEU A 59 -19.09 15.87 4.53
N LEU A 60 -17.82 16.28 4.60
CA LEU A 60 -16.78 15.59 5.39
C LEU A 60 -17.25 15.19 6.80
N PRO A 61 -17.90 16.07 7.60
CA PRO A 61 -18.41 15.71 8.91
C PRO A 61 -19.42 14.56 8.87
N VAL A 62 -20.36 14.60 7.91
CA VAL A 62 -21.40 13.58 7.75
C VAL A 62 -20.78 12.25 7.31
N GLY A 63 -19.88 12.27 6.33
CA GLY A 63 -19.13 11.10 5.88
C GLY A 63 -18.31 10.48 7.00
N GLY A 64 -17.64 11.31 7.79
CA GLY A 64 -16.88 10.88 8.96
C GLY A 64 -17.73 10.20 10.03
N LEU A 65 -18.87 10.80 10.39
CA LEU A 65 -19.83 10.19 11.31
C LEU A 65 -20.37 8.85 10.76
N ALA A 66 -20.69 8.78 9.46
CA ALA A 66 -21.14 7.54 8.83
C ALA A 66 -20.08 6.43 8.94
N ILE A 67 -18.80 6.74 8.68
CA ILE A 67 -17.70 5.79 8.82
C ILE A 67 -17.56 5.31 10.27
N VAL A 68 -17.54 6.22 11.24
CA VAL A 68 -17.45 5.86 12.67
C VAL A 68 -18.64 4.99 13.10
N GLY A 69 -19.85 5.33 12.63
CA GLY A 69 -21.07 4.56 12.88
C GLY A 69 -21.03 3.15 12.30
N LEU A 70 -20.58 3.00 11.04
CA LEU A 70 -20.42 1.69 10.40
C LEU A 70 -19.44 0.79 11.16
N TYR A 71 -18.28 1.34 11.56
CA TYR A 71 -17.28 0.58 12.31
C TYR A 71 -17.77 0.16 13.69
N LYS A 72 -18.52 1.02 14.39
CA LYS A 72 -19.17 0.68 15.66
C LYS A 72 -20.24 -0.39 15.50
N LEU A 73 -21.13 -0.24 14.52
CA LEU A 73 -22.25 -1.16 14.26
C LEU A 73 -21.75 -2.56 13.90
N CYS A 74 -20.63 -2.66 13.19
CA CYS A 74 -20.05 -3.94 12.78
C CYS A 74 -18.99 -4.49 13.75
N HIS A 75 -18.73 -3.82 14.89
CA HIS A 75 -17.71 -4.20 15.87
C HIS A 75 -16.29 -4.32 15.26
N LEU A 76 -15.93 -3.39 14.39
CA LEU A 76 -14.64 -3.35 13.67
C LEU A 76 -13.70 -2.25 14.20
N GLU A 77 -14.02 -1.63 15.32
CA GLU A 77 -13.18 -0.59 15.94
C GLU A 77 -11.73 -1.12 16.11
N GLY A 78 -10.75 -0.30 15.70
CA GLY A 78 -9.32 -0.67 15.74
C GLY A 78 -8.86 -1.69 14.69
N LYS A 79 -9.76 -2.28 13.87
CA LYS A 79 -9.36 -3.19 12.78
C LYS A 79 -8.90 -2.40 11.54
N GLY A 80 -7.76 -2.81 10.99
CA GLY A 80 -7.12 -2.23 9.82
C GLY A 80 -6.16 -3.21 9.16
N THR A 81 -5.17 -2.73 8.41
CA THR A 81 -4.20 -3.58 7.70
C THR A 81 -3.40 -4.49 8.66
N ASN A 82 -3.11 -4.00 9.86
CA ASN A 82 -2.48 -4.78 10.94
C ASN A 82 -3.24 -6.07 11.27
N ALA A 83 -4.59 -6.06 11.25
CA ALA A 83 -5.38 -7.27 11.54
C ALA A 83 -5.22 -8.37 10.47
N ILE A 84 -4.92 -7.99 9.22
CA ILE A 84 -4.60 -8.95 8.16
C ILE A 84 -3.21 -9.53 8.38
N ILE A 85 -2.23 -8.69 8.72
CA ILE A 85 -0.86 -9.12 9.02
C ILE A 85 -0.85 -10.08 10.21
N GLU A 86 -1.60 -9.75 11.27
CA GLU A 86 -1.77 -10.60 12.45
C GLU A 86 -2.45 -11.93 12.13
N SER A 87 -3.41 -11.93 11.21
CA SER A 87 -4.04 -13.17 10.76
C SER A 87 -3.06 -14.13 10.10
N VAL A 88 -2.18 -13.61 9.24
CA VAL A 88 -1.19 -14.44 8.53
C VAL A 88 -0.09 -14.91 9.48
N HIS A 89 0.39 -14.04 10.37
CA HIS A 89 1.52 -14.35 11.24
C HIS A 89 1.13 -15.13 12.50
N PHE A 90 0.00 -14.79 13.13
CA PHE A 90 -0.44 -15.34 14.42
C PHE A 90 -1.71 -16.19 14.33
N GLY A 91 -2.31 -16.35 13.14
CA GLY A 91 -3.53 -17.13 12.97
C GLY A 91 -4.79 -16.46 13.52
N GLU A 92 -4.75 -15.15 13.77
CA GLU A 92 -5.93 -14.40 14.21
C GLU A 92 -7.04 -14.43 13.15
N SER A 93 -8.29 -14.37 13.61
CA SER A 93 -9.44 -14.38 12.71
C SER A 93 -9.69 -13.00 12.09
N VAL A 94 -9.94 -12.97 10.77
CA VAL A 94 -10.40 -11.75 10.08
C VAL A 94 -11.94 -11.73 10.03
N PRO A 95 -12.62 -10.70 10.58
CA PRO A 95 -14.06 -10.56 10.48
C PRO A 95 -14.52 -10.43 9.01
N ILE A 96 -15.55 -11.17 8.61
CA ILE A 96 -16.08 -11.12 7.24
C ILE A 96 -16.60 -9.72 6.84
N LEU A 97 -17.15 -8.99 7.83
CA LEU A 97 -17.67 -7.63 7.63
C LEU A 97 -16.57 -6.60 7.38
N LEU A 98 -15.29 -6.93 7.63
CA LEU A 98 -14.19 -6.00 7.36
C LEU A 98 -14.17 -5.57 5.88
N VAL A 99 -14.38 -6.52 4.96
CA VAL A 99 -14.32 -6.29 3.51
C VAL A 99 -15.36 -5.26 3.01
N PRO A 100 -16.68 -5.44 3.24
CA PRO A 100 -17.66 -4.46 2.78
C PRO A 100 -17.53 -3.12 3.50
N VAL A 101 -17.17 -3.12 4.80
CA VAL A 101 -17.08 -1.89 5.58
C VAL A 101 -15.88 -1.04 5.16
N ILE A 102 -14.69 -1.62 4.94
CA ILE A 102 -13.53 -0.87 4.46
C ILE A 102 -13.77 -0.35 3.04
N PHE A 103 -14.40 -1.16 2.17
CA PHE A 103 -14.78 -0.75 0.81
C PHE A 103 -15.63 0.52 0.85
N VAL A 104 -16.76 0.48 1.55
CA VAL A 104 -17.70 1.60 1.60
C VAL A 104 -17.06 2.80 2.27
N SER A 105 -16.32 2.57 3.36
CA SER A 105 -15.71 3.66 4.12
C SER A 105 -14.63 4.39 3.31
N THR A 106 -13.80 3.68 2.54
CA THR A 106 -12.80 4.35 1.68
C THR A 106 -13.44 5.11 0.53
N VAL A 107 -14.53 4.60 -0.05
CA VAL A 107 -15.31 5.34 -1.06
C VAL A 107 -15.90 6.62 -0.45
N ILE A 108 -16.48 6.57 0.75
CA ILE A 108 -16.97 7.75 1.48
C ILE A 108 -15.83 8.74 1.75
N THR A 109 -14.68 8.27 2.23
CA THR A 109 -13.50 9.12 2.48
C THR A 109 -13.10 9.88 1.21
N HIS A 110 -13.02 9.22 0.06
CA HIS A 110 -12.63 9.86 -1.20
C HIS A 110 -13.70 10.79 -1.75
N LEU A 111 -14.98 10.41 -1.63
CA LEU A 111 -16.12 11.23 -2.05
C LEU A 111 -16.14 12.56 -1.28
N CYS A 112 -16.01 12.50 0.04
CA CYS A 112 -15.99 13.70 0.88
C CYS A 112 -14.66 14.46 0.84
N GLY A 113 -13.61 13.92 0.21
CA GLY A 113 -12.34 14.61 0.01
C GLY A 113 -11.30 14.42 1.12
N GLY A 114 -11.41 13.38 1.95
CA GLY A 114 -10.34 12.99 2.86
C GLY A 114 -9.07 12.58 2.09
N SER A 115 -7.91 12.96 2.60
CA SER A 115 -6.62 12.58 2.01
C SER A 115 -6.23 11.17 2.44
N ALA A 116 -6.59 10.20 1.63
CA ALA A 116 -6.20 8.82 1.79
C ALA A 116 -6.00 8.18 0.41
N GLY A 117 -5.20 7.12 0.36
CA GLY A 117 -5.15 6.17 -0.75
C GLY A 117 -6.20 5.07 -0.58
N ARG A 118 -6.17 4.13 -1.52
CA ARG A 118 -7.09 2.98 -1.58
C ARG A 118 -6.38 1.64 -1.37
N GLU A 119 -5.06 1.64 -1.29
CA GLU A 119 -4.22 0.44 -1.37
C GLU A 119 -4.16 -0.32 -0.04
N GLY A 120 -4.06 0.39 1.08
CA GLY A 120 -4.18 -0.21 2.41
C GLY A 120 -5.56 -0.85 2.60
N ALA A 121 -6.61 -0.23 2.07
CA ALA A 121 -7.95 -0.82 1.99
C ALA A 121 -7.99 -2.03 1.04
N ALA A 122 -7.30 -1.99 -0.10
CA ALA A 122 -7.18 -3.12 -1.03
C ALA A 122 -6.49 -4.33 -0.39
N LEU A 123 -5.45 -4.13 0.42
CA LEU A 123 -4.81 -5.21 1.20
C LEU A 123 -5.78 -5.82 2.21
N GLN A 124 -6.62 -4.99 2.85
CA GLN A 124 -7.67 -5.45 3.77
C GLN A 124 -8.76 -6.24 3.06
N ILE A 125 -9.24 -5.75 1.92
CA ILE A 125 -10.23 -6.43 1.08
C ILE A 125 -9.66 -7.76 0.60
N GLY A 126 -8.45 -7.74 0.03
CA GLY A 126 -7.76 -8.93 -0.46
C GLY A 126 -7.51 -9.96 0.63
N GLY A 127 -6.88 -9.55 1.74
CA GLY A 127 -6.62 -10.44 2.86
C GLY A 127 -7.90 -11.02 3.46
N GLY A 128 -8.94 -10.20 3.63
CA GLY A 128 -10.25 -10.67 4.10
C GLY A 128 -10.88 -11.69 3.14
N LEU A 129 -10.90 -11.42 1.84
CA LEU A 129 -11.43 -12.35 0.83
C LEU A 129 -10.65 -13.66 0.79
N GLY A 130 -9.31 -13.59 0.80
CA GLY A 130 -8.44 -14.76 0.82
C GLY A 130 -8.65 -15.61 2.07
N PHE A 131 -8.73 -14.96 3.24
CA PHE A 131 -9.00 -15.63 4.52
C PHE A 131 -10.36 -16.35 4.51
N GLN A 132 -11.42 -15.67 4.06
CA GLN A 132 -12.77 -16.27 4.01
C GLN A 132 -12.87 -17.40 2.97
N ALA A 133 -12.23 -17.24 1.80
CA ALA A 133 -12.13 -18.31 0.81
C ALA A 133 -11.40 -19.53 1.38
N GLY A 134 -10.28 -19.33 2.07
CA GLY A 134 -9.54 -20.40 2.73
C GLY A 134 -10.36 -21.11 3.81
N LYS A 135 -11.13 -20.36 4.61
CA LYS A 135 -12.04 -20.93 5.62
C LYS A 135 -13.19 -21.72 4.97
N LEU A 136 -13.81 -21.19 3.93
CA LEU A 136 -14.90 -21.86 3.19
C LEU A 136 -14.42 -23.18 2.58
N LEU A 137 -13.20 -23.19 2.05
CA LEU A 137 -12.56 -24.36 1.47
C LEU A 137 -11.93 -25.30 2.51
N ARG A 138 -12.09 -25.00 3.81
CA ARG A 138 -11.55 -25.78 4.94
C ARG A 138 -10.05 -26.04 4.82
N LEU A 139 -9.30 -25.03 4.38
CA LEU A 139 -7.84 -25.09 4.32
C LEU A 139 -7.27 -25.21 5.74
N GLY A 140 -6.22 -26.02 5.89
CA GLY A 140 -5.54 -26.19 7.17
C GLY A 140 -4.73 -24.95 7.57
N GLU A 141 -4.23 -24.94 8.81
CA GLU A 141 -3.50 -23.81 9.42
C GLU A 141 -2.28 -23.35 8.61
N LYS A 142 -1.67 -24.24 7.82
CA LYS A 142 -0.52 -23.91 6.97
C LYS A 142 -0.91 -23.28 5.62
N ASP A 143 -2.10 -23.60 5.13
CA ASP A 143 -2.58 -23.17 3.81
C ASP A 143 -3.46 -21.91 3.90
N LEU A 144 -4.14 -21.70 5.02
CA LEU A 144 -4.97 -20.52 5.25
C LEU A 144 -4.19 -19.19 5.14
N PRO A 145 -2.97 -19.05 5.72
CA PRO A 145 -2.15 -17.85 5.55
C PRO A 145 -1.76 -17.61 4.08
N LEU A 146 -1.50 -18.69 3.32
CA LEU A 146 -1.22 -18.62 1.89
C LEU A 146 -2.44 -18.15 1.08
N ALA A 147 -3.65 -18.57 1.44
CA ALA A 147 -4.87 -18.09 0.81
C ALA A 147 -5.11 -16.59 1.07
N THR A 148 -4.86 -16.13 2.31
CA THR A 148 -4.88 -14.70 2.66
C THR A 148 -3.89 -13.88 1.81
N LEU A 149 -2.66 -14.38 1.66
CA LEU A 149 -1.62 -13.80 0.80
C LEU A 149 -2.02 -13.75 -0.68
N CYS A 150 -2.69 -14.79 -1.19
CA CYS A 150 -3.24 -14.78 -2.54
C CYS A 150 -4.27 -13.68 -2.74
N GLY A 151 -5.16 -13.50 -1.76
CA GLY A 151 -6.16 -12.45 -1.79
C GLY A 151 -5.53 -11.05 -1.77
N MET A 152 -4.55 -10.82 -0.89
CA MET A 152 -3.77 -9.57 -0.86
C MET A 152 -3.10 -9.30 -2.22
N SER A 153 -2.42 -10.31 -2.79
CA SER A 153 -1.74 -10.22 -4.08
C SER A 153 -2.73 -9.92 -5.22
N GLY A 154 -3.87 -10.61 -5.26
CA GLY A 154 -4.90 -10.43 -6.27
C GLY A 154 -5.49 -9.02 -6.28
N VAL A 155 -6.00 -8.56 -5.12
CA VAL A 155 -6.67 -7.26 -5.05
C VAL A 155 -5.69 -6.10 -5.24
N PHE A 156 -4.45 -6.23 -4.74
CA PHE A 156 -3.41 -5.22 -4.99
C PHE A 156 -3.02 -5.17 -6.47
N ALA A 157 -2.87 -6.32 -7.14
CA ALA A 157 -2.60 -6.39 -8.58
C ALA A 157 -3.72 -5.79 -9.42
N ALA A 158 -4.98 -6.03 -9.07
CA ALA A 158 -6.14 -5.46 -9.76
C ALA A 158 -6.21 -3.92 -9.64
N LEU A 159 -5.67 -3.35 -8.56
CA LEU A 159 -5.75 -1.91 -8.31
C LEU A 159 -4.69 -1.11 -9.05
N PHE A 160 -3.46 -1.62 -9.09
CA PHE A 160 -2.30 -0.96 -9.67
C PHE A 160 -1.95 -1.46 -11.07
N GLY A 161 -2.35 -2.67 -11.41
CA GLY A 161 -1.86 -3.34 -12.60
C GLY A 161 -0.40 -3.79 -12.50
N THR A 162 0.08 -4.07 -11.28
CA THR A 162 1.46 -4.44 -10.95
C THR A 162 1.52 -5.85 -10.31
N PRO A 163 1.26 -6.93 -11.08
CA PRO A 163 1.14 -8.28 -10.53
C PRO A 163 2.42 -8.83 -9.89
N LEU A 164 3.61 -8.49 -10.41
CA LEU A 164 4.87 -8.95 -9.81
C LEU A 164 5.09 -8.30 -8.45
N THR A 165 4.88 -6.98 -8.39
CA THR A 165 4.93 -6.21 -7.14
C THR A 165 3.93 -6.73 -6.14
N ALA A 166 2.68 -6.93 -6.53
CA ALA A 166 1.63 -7.39 -5.64
C ALA A 166 1.99 -8.74 -4.97
N THR A 167 2.54 -9.65 -5.77
CA THR A 167 2.99 -10.97 -5.33
C THR A 167 4.10 -10.87 -4.29
N VAL A 168 5.17 -10.15 -4.62
CA VAL A 168 6.34 -10.06 -3.73
C VAL A 168 6.04 -9.20 -2.52
N PHE A 169 5.28 -8.12 -2.68
CA PHE A 169 4.86 -7.25 -1.59
C PHE A 169 4.05 -8.02 -0.55
N ALA A 170 3.05 -8.81 -0.95
CA ALA A 170 2.29 -9.62 -0.01
C ALA A 170 3.17 -10.59 0.79
N LEU A 171 4.16 -11.21 0.12
CA LEU A 171 5.10 -12.14 0.76
C LEU A 171 6.12 -11.45 1.69
N GLU A 172 6.56 -10.24 1.34
CA GLU A 172 7.61 -9.50 2.04
C GLU A 172 7.07 -8.66 3.20
N VAL A 173 5.87 -8.08 3.06
CA VAL A 173 5.32 -7.10 4.03
C VAL A 173 5.01 -7.69 5.40
N ILE A 174 4.80 -9.00 5.49
CA ILE A 174 4.39 -9.67 6.74
C ILE A 174 5.59 -10.03 7.61
N SER A 175 6.66 -10.51 6.97
CA SER A 175 7.89 -10.97 7.60
C SER A 175 9.09 -10.38 6.86
N VAL A 176 9.45 -9.15 7.22
CA VAL A 176 10.55 -8.43 6.59
C VAL A 176 11.86 -9.18 6.83
N GLY A 177 12.55 -9.48 5.73
CA GLY A 177 13.80 -10.25 5.72
C GLY A 177 13.64 -11.75 5.45
N VAL A 178 12.41 -12.29 5.35
CA VAL A 178 12.17 -13.69 4.94
C VAL A 178 11.08 -13.76 3.89
N LEU A 179 11.40 -14.31 2.71
CA LEU A 179 10.44 -14.54 1.65
C LEU A 179 10.02 -16.01 1.60
N TYR A 180 8.76 -16.30 1.89
CA TYR A 180 8.21 -17.65 1.83
C TYR A 180 7.94 -18.08 0.38
N TYR A 181 8.94 -18.67 -0.28
CA TYR A 181 8.83 -19.12 -1.68
C TYR A 181 7.70 -20.13 -1.94
N ALA A 182 7.23 -20.85 -0.92
CA ALA A 182 6.04 -21.70 -1.02
C ALA A 182 4.78 -20.93 -1.46
N GLY A 183 4.71 -19.63 -1.17
CA GLY A 183 3.62 -18.75 -1.59
C GLY A 183 3.78 -18.15 -2.98
N LEU A 184 4.93 -18.32 -3.65
CA LEU A 184 5.22 -17.63 -4.93
C LEU A 184 4.21 -18.01 -6.01
N VAL A 185 4.06 -19.31 -6.31
CA VAL A 185 3.14 -19.84 -7.32
C VAL A 185 1.68 -19.46 -7.05
N PRO A 186 1.12 -19.70 -5.85
CA PRO A 186 -0.27 -19.33 -5.60
C PRO A 186 -0.51 -17.81 -5.66
N CYS A 187 0.40 -17.00 -5.11
CA CYS A 187 0.25 -15.54 -5.10
C CYS A 187 0.39 -14.93 -6.50
N ILE A 188 1.36 -15.39 -7.32
CA ILE A 188 1.49 -14.89 -8.70
C ILE A 188 0.31 -15.32 -9.57
N THR A 189 -0.22 -16.53 -9.35
CA THR A 189 -1.42 -16.97 -10.08
C THR A 189 -2.61 -16.08 -9.72
N ALA A 190 -2.81 -15.78 -8.43
CA ALA A 190 -3.87 -14.90 -7.99
C ALA A 190 -3.71 -13.46 -8.52
N ALA A 191 -2.49 -12.92 -8.46
CA ALA A 191 -2.17 -11.59 -8.97
C ALA A 191 -2.39 -11.48 -10.48
N MET A 192 -1.94 -12.46 -11.27
CA MET A 192 -2.10 -12.48 -12.73
C MET A 192 -3.57 -12.66 -13.14
N ALA A 193 -4.32 -13.54 -12.46
CA ALA A 193 -5.74 -13.71 -12.71
C ALA A 193 -6.52 -12.43 -12.40
N ALA A 194 -6.24 -11.79 -11.25
CA ALA A 194 -6.87 -10.54 -10.86
C ALA A 194 -6.52 -9.40 -11.82
N PHE A 195 -5.27 -9.32 -12.25
CA PHE A 195 -4.81 -8.37 -13.27
C PHE A 195 -5.55 -8.54 -14.59
N GLY A 196 -5.69 -9.77 -15.08
CA GLY A 196 -6.46 -10.07 -16.29
C GLY A 196 -7.92 -9.64 -16.17
N VAL A 197 -8.58 -9.94 -15.04
CA VAL A 197 -9.95 -9.50 -14.77
C VAL A 197 -10.05 -7.98 -14.73
N SER A 198 -9.12 -7.29 -14.05
CA SER A 198 -9.13 -5.83 -13.95
C SER A 198 -9.01 -5.15 -15.31
N THR A 199 -8.15 -5.70 -16.18
CA THR A 199 -7.99 -5.21 -17.55
C THR A 199 -9.28 -5.41 -18.36
N LEU A 200 -9.94 -6.57 -18.22
CA LEU A 200 -11.24 -6.84 -18.87
C LEU A 200 -12.36 -5.91 -18.37
N MET A 201 -12.27 -5.45 -17.12
CA MET A 201 -13.21 -4.47 -16.54
C MET A 201 -12.86 -3.01 -16.87
N GLY A 202 -11.82 -2.77 -17.68
CA GLY A 202 -11.43 -1.43 -18.11
C GLY A 202 -10.61 -0.64 -17.07
N VAL A 203 -10.02 -1.31 -16.08
CA VAL A 203 -9.10 -0.69 -15.13
C VAL A 203 -7.71 -0.65 -15.77
N GLU A 204 -7.23 0.54 -16.11
CA GLU A 204 -5.93 0.71 -16.73
C GLU A 204 -4.79 0.51 -15.70
N PRO A 205 -3.71 -0.21 -16.08
CA PRO A 205 -2.54 -0.35 -15.23
C PRO A 205 -1.86 1.02 -15.03
N THR A 206 -1.42 1.29 -13.81
CA THR A 206 -0.71 2.52 -13.49
C THR A 206 0.69 2.47 -14.10
N ARG A 207 0.98 3.37 -15.05
CA ARG A 207 2.29 3.51 -15.68
C ARG A 207 2.63 4.98 -15.85
N PHE A 208 3.89 5.32 -15.67
CA PHE A 208 4.38 6.68 -15.86
C PHE A 208 5.53 6.68 -16.86
N ALA A 209 5.44 7.58 -17.84
CA ALA A 209 6.52 7.79 -18.78
C ALA A 209 7.55 8.76 -18.17
N VAL A 210 8.66 8.23 -17.69
CA VAL A 210 9.79 9.01 -17.16
C VAL A 210 11.05 8.62 -17.91
N ALA A 211 11.75 9.62 -18.46
CA ALA A 211 13.02 9.39 -19.14
C ALA A 211 14.10 9.01 -18.10
N MET A 212 14.72 7.84 -18.30
CA MET A 212 15.79 7.36 -17.42
C MET A 212 17.15 7.82 -17.98
N PRO A 213 17.94 8.61 -17.22
CA PRO A 213 19.30 8.93 -17.63
C PRO A 213 20.18 7.67 -17.63
N PRO A 214 21.28 7.66 -18.42
CA PRO A 214 22.22 6.55 -18.42
C PRO A 214 22.90 6.42 -17.06
N VAL A 215 23.11 5.17 -16.62
CA VAL A 215 23.77 4.86 -15.35
C VAL A 215 25.23 5.28 -15.40
N THR A 216 25.54 6.41 -14.78
CA THR A 216 26.88 6.98 -14.64
C THR A 216 27.15 7.34 -13.17
N LEU A 217 28.42 7.55 -12.82
CA LEU A 217 28.77 8.00 -11.47
C LEU A 217 28.15 9.37 -11.16
N GLU A 218 28.15 10.28 -12.14
CA GLU A 218 27.60 11.64 -12.05
C GLU A 218 26.11 11.66 -11.70
N THR A 219 25.34 10.69 -12.20
CA THR A 219 23.91 10.56 -11.92
C THR A 219 23.64 9.72 -10.69
N MET A 220 24.48 8.72 -10.39
CA MET A 220 24.30 7.85 -9.22
C MET A 220 24.59 8.57 -7.89
N VAL A 221 25.60 9.43 -7.83
CA VAL A 221 25.93 10.21 -6.62
C VAL A 221 24.75 11.04 -6.11
N PRO A 222 24.10 11.89 -6.92
CA PRO A 222 22.91 12.63 -6.48
C PRO A 222 21.71 11.72 -6.19
N VAL A 223 21.57 10.56 -6.87
CA VAL A 223 20.55 9.56 -6.53
C VAL A 223 20.77 8.97 -5.12
N VAL A 224 22.02 8.66 -4.76
CA VAL A 224 22.39 8.20 -3.41
C VAL A 224 22.05 9.28 -2.37
N ALA A 225 22.42 10.54 -2.63
CA ALA A 225 22.08 11.65 -1.75
C ALA A 225 20.56 11.80 -1.60
N LEU A 226 19.82 11.74 -2.70
CA LEU A 226 18.36 11.82 -2.70
C LEU A 226 17.73 10.66 -1.92
N ALA A 227 18.23 9.43 -2.08
CA ALA A 227 17.71 8.26 -1.37
C ALA A 227 17.89 8.36 0.14
N ILE A 228 19.03 8.88 0.61
CA ILE A 228 19.28 9.15 2.04
C ILE A 228 18.25 10.15 2.57
N LEU A 229 18.00 11.24 1.83
CA LEU A 229 16.98 12.22 2.21
C LEU A 229 15.57 11.62 2.19
N CYS A 230 15.25 10.77 1.21
CA CYS A 230 13.98 10.06 1.15
C CYS A 230 13.79 9.11 2.33
N ALA A 231 14.85 8.50 2.86
CA ALA A 231 14.78 7.71 4.09
C ALA A 231 14.29 8.55 5.27
N VAL A 232 14.85 9.77 5.43
CA VAL A 232 14.40 10.72 6.47
C VAL A 232 12.94 11.12 6.24
N VAL A 233 12.55 11.40 5.00
CA VAL A 233 11.15 11.73 4.66
C VAL A 233 10.21 10.57 4.98
N SER A 234 10.61 9.32 4.74
CA SER A 234 9.81 8.14 5.11
C SER A 234 9.61 8.02 6.62
N ILE A 235 10.64 8.32 7.42
CA ILE A 235 10.54 8.36 8.89
C ILE A 235 9.58 9.48 9.33
N LEU A 236 9.73 10.69 8.74
CA LEU A 236 8.84 11.82 9.02
C LEU A 236 7.39 11.50 8.67
N PHE A 237 7.16 10.80 7.56
CA PHE A 237 5.83 10.35 7.13
C PHE A 237 5.25 9.36 8.15
N CYS A 238 5.91 8.25 8.41
CA CYS A 238 5.41 7.22 9.33
C CYS A 238 5.19 7.77 10.74
N LYS A 239 6.19 8.45 11.32
CA LYS A 239 6.06 9.05 12.65
C LYS A 239 4.99 10.15 12.68
N GLY A 240 4.88 10.95 11.61
CA GLY A 240 3.88 11.99 11.49
C GLY A 240 2.46 11.42 11.56
N LEU A 241 2.19 10.33 10.85
CA LEU A 241 0.91 9.61 10.90
C LEU A 241 0.62 9.09 12.33
N HIS A 242 1.52 8.27 12.88
CA HIS A 242 1.30 7.66 14.21
C HIS A 242 1.25 8.67 15.36
N TRP A 243 2.06 9.73 15.29
CA TRP A 243 2.06 10.77 16.30
C TRP A 243 0.76 11.57 16.26
N THR A 244 0.27 11.89 15.07
CA THR A 244 -1.00 12.60 14.89
C THR A 244 -2.18 11.74 15.35
N GLU A 245 -2.20 10.45 15.02
CA GLU A 245 -3.20 9.50 15.53
C GLU A 245 -3.20 9.48 17.06
N ARG A 246 -2.05 9.28 17.70
CA ARG A 246 -1.93 9.29 19.17
C ARG A 246 -2.33 10.63 19.79
N LEU A 247 -1.99 11.74 19.17
CA LEU A 247 -2.32 13.07 19.65
C LEU A 247 -3.84 13.29 19.61
N LEU A 248 -4.48 12.93 18.50
CA LEU A 248 -5.93 13.07 18.32
C LEU A 248 -6.71 12.07 19.19
N ASP A 249 -6.22 10.86 19.38
CA ASP A 249 -6.78 9.87 20.30
C ASP A 249 -6.75 10.38 21.75
N ARG A 250 -5.64 10.99 22.17
CA ARG A 250 -5.49 11.57 23.52
C ARG A 250 -6.33 12.84 23.68
N GLY A 251 -6.36 13.70 22.67
CA GLY A 251 -7.10 14.96 22.69
C GLY A 251 -8.61 14.78 22.63
N PHE A 252 -9.09 13.79 21.88
CA PHE A 252 -10.51 13.53 21.66
C PHE A 252 -10.89 12.09 22.04
N ARG A 253 -11.34 11.92 23.29
CA ARG A 253 -11.80 10.61 23.82
C ARG A 253 -12.95 9.99 23.02
N SER A 254 -13.83 10.81 22.43
CA SER A 254 -14.95 10.32 21.63
C SER A 254 -14.56 10.27 20.15
N PRO A 255 -14.60 9.10 19.48
CA PRO A 255 -14.34 8.99 18.04
C PRO A 255 -15.26 9.88 17.20
N TRP A 256 -16.49 10.12 17.66
CA TRP A 256 -17.46 11.00 17.01
C TRP A 256 -17.00 12.47 17.03
N VAL A 257 -16.50 12.95 18.17
CA VAL A 257 -15.99 14.34 18.27
C VAL A 257 -14.69 14.47 17.48
N ARG A 258 -13.84 13.45 17.54
CA ARG A 258 -12.57 13.41 16.82
C ARG A 258 -12.76 13.54 15.31
N VAL A 259 -13.69 12.79 14.73
CA VAL A 259 -13.95 12.84 13.29
C VAL A 259 -14.59 14.16 12.86
N LEU A 260 -15.45 14.76 13.71
CA LEU A 260 -16.02 16.09 13.46
C LEU A 260 -14.95 17.19 13.49
N ALA A 261 -14.10 17.20 14.52
CA ALA A 261 -13.00 18.16 14.64
C ALA A 261 -12.02 18.04 13.47
N GLY A 262 -11.65 16.80 13.10
CA GLY A 262 -10.84 16.52 11.93
C GLY A 262 -11.46 17.00 10.63
N SER A 263 -12.77 16.81 10.48
CA SER A 263 -13.50 17.25 9.30
C SER A 263 -13.46 18.77 9.13
N VAL A 264 -13.66 19.52 10.21
CA VAL A 264 -13.54 20.99 10.20
C VAL A 264 -12.14 21.42 9.83
N LEU A 265 -11.11 20.79 10.42
CA LEU A 265 -9.71 21.08 10.11
C LEU A 265 -9.37 20.79 8.63
N LEU A 266 -9.77 19.63 8.12
CA LEU A 266 -9.54 19.23 6.73
C LEU A 266 -10.25 20.16 5.74
N ILE A 267 -11.50 20.57 6.02
CA ILE A 267 -12.20 21.57 5.22
C ILE A 267 -11.41 22.87 5.22
N GLY A 268 -11.02 23.39 6.39
CA GLY A 268 -10.23 24.61 6.50
C GLY A 268 -8.92 24.55 5.71
N MET A 269 -8.16 23.46 5.86
CA MET A 269 -6.93 23.23 5.10
C MET A 269 -7.18 23.14 3.59
N SER A 270 -8.28 22.48 3.18
CA SER A 270 -8.66 22.36 1.78
C SER A 270 -9.04 23.71 1.17
N LEU A 271 -9.67 24.62 1.94
CA LEU A 271 -10.01 25.97 1.49
C LEU A 271 -8.80 26.90 1.40
N LEU A 272 -7.75 26.65 2.19
CA LEU A 272 -6.48 27.38 2.13
C LEU A 272 -5.55 26.88 1.01
N THR A 273 -5.93 25.80 0.31
CA THR A 273 -5.16 25.18 -0.76
C THR A 273 -6.03 24.98 -2.01
N ASN A 274 -5.47 24.50 -3.11
CA ASN A 274 -6.20 24.29 -4.37
C ASN A 274 -6.89 22.91 -4.45
N GLY A 275 -7.09 22.22 -3.32
CA GLY A 275 -7.68 20.86 -3.28
C GLY A 275 -6.78 19.72 -3.77
N ASP A 276 -5.56 20.02 -4.22
CA ASP A 276 -4.55 19.06 -4.71
C ASP A 276 -4.18 17.97 -3.69
N TYR A 277 -4.39 18.23 -2.40
CA TYR A 277 -4.03 17.32 -1.31
C TYR A 277 -5.17 16.39 -0.90
N ASN A 278 -6.38 16.61 -1.40
CA ASN A 278 -7.56 15.78 -1.12
C ASN A 278 -7.55 14.49 -1.95
N GLY A 279 -8.10 13.40 -1.40
CA GLY A 279 -8.08 12.08 -2.04
C GLY A 279 -6.66 11.49 -2.13
N ALA A 280 -6.46 10.60 -3.11
CA ALA A 280 -5.19 9.89 -3.28
C ALA A 280 -4.06 10.82 -3.78
N GLY A 281 -4.36 11.71 -4.74
CA GLY A 281 -3.41 12.69 -5.29
C GLY A 281 -2.59 12.19 -6.49
N MET A 282 -3.16 11.27 -7.29
CA MET A 282 -2.53 10.75 -8.51
C MET A 282 -2.18 11.84 -9.54
N ASP A 283 -3.00 12.88 -9.66
CA ASP A 283 -2.74 13.98 -10.60
C ASP A 283 -1.47 14.75 -10.24
N VAL A 284 -1.23 14.97 -8.95
CA VAL A 284 0.00 15.64 -8.48
C VAL A 284 1.22 14.73 -8.63
N ILE A 285 1.05 13.42 -8.42
CA ILE A 285 2.11 12.43 -8.72
C ILE A 285 2.49 12.53 -10.19
N ALA A 286 1.51 12.53 -11.11
CA ALA A 286 1.77 12.64 -12.54
C ALA A 286 2.47 13.95 -12.91
N ARG A 287 2.04 15.09 -12.35
CA ARG A 287 2.71 16.39 -12.54
C ARG A 287 4.14 16.39 -12.00
N ALA A 288 4.38 15.84 -10.81
CA ALA A 288 5.72 15.74 -10.22
C ALA A 288 6.65 14.87 -11.07
N LEU A 289 6.14 13.77 -11.63
CA LEU A 289 6.89 12.90 -12.54
C LEU A 289 7.13 13.54 -13.92
N ALA A 290 6.30 14.51 -14.31
CA ALA A 290 6.54 15.38 -15.45
C ALA A 290 7.53 16.53 -15.14
N GLY A 291 8.00 16.66 -13.90
CA GLY A 291 8.94 17.69 -13.45
C GLY A 291 8.30 18.92 -12.82
N GLU A 292 6.98 18.90 -12.60
CA GLU A 292 6.21 20.01 -12.02
C GLU A 292 5.70 19.65 -10.63
N ALA A 293 6.40 20.10 -9.59
CA ALA A 293 5.97 19.96 -8.21
C ALA A 293 6.18 21.24 -7.41
N ASN A 294 5.18 21.63 -6.61
CA ASN A 294 5.38 22.64 -5.58
C ASN A 294 6.30 22.06 -4.49
N GLY A 295 7.36 22.79 -4.13
CA GLY A 295 8.37 22.33 -3.17
C GLY A 295 7.83 22.00 -1.76
N TRP A 296 6.67 22.52 -1.38
CA TRP A 296 6.01 22.25 -0.10
C TRP A 296 4.91 21.18 -0.18
N ALA A 297 4.61 20.66 -1.37
CA ALA A 297 3.49 19.75 -1.58
C ALA A 297 3.62 18.44 -0.77
N TRP A 298 4.85 17.94 -0.61
CA TRP A 298 5.10 16.72 0.16
C TRP A 298 4.72 16.92 1.64
N LEU A 299 5.13 18.02 2.28
CA LEU A 299 4.78 18.32 3.68
C LEU A 299 3.27 18.48 3.88
N LEU A 300 2.62 19.21 2.97
CA LEU A 300 1.17 19.39 3.03
C LEU A 300 0.47 18.04 2.89
N LYS A 301 0.92 17.15 2.00
CA LYS A 301 0.33 15.82 1.87
C LYS A 301 0.49 14.97 3.13
N ILE A 302 1.65 15.03 3.81
CA ILE A 302 1.83 14.37 5.12
C ILE A 302 0.78 14.88 6.10
N LEU A 303 0.62 16.20 6.24
CA LEU A 303 -0.31 16.81 7.18
C LEU A 303 -1.77 16.40 6.88
N PHE A 304 -2.20 16.53 5.63
CA PHE A 304 -3.56 16.16 5.20
C PHE A 304 -3.85 14.68 5.47
N THR A 305 -2.90 13.80 5.16
CA THR A 305 -3.06 12.35 5.35
C THR A 305 -3.06 11.99 6.84
N ALA A 306 -2.16 12.58 7.63
CA ALA A 306 -2.07 12.36 9.07
C ALA A 306 -3.35 12.77 9.80
N VAL A 307 -3.90 13.94 9.46
CA VAL A 307 -5.18 14.39 10.01
C VAL A 307 -6.33 13.48 9.54
N THR A 308 -6.36 13.12 8.25
CA THR A 308 -7.42 12.24 7.71
C THR A 308 -7.48 10.91 8.44
N ILE A 309 -6.36 10.18 8.48
CA ILE A 309 -6.30 8.87 9.11
C ILE A 309 -6.43 8.98 10.64
N GLY A 310 -5.71 9.90 11.28
CA GLY A 310 -5.74 10.09 12.74
C GLY A 310 -7.11 10.52 13.28
N CYS A 311 -7.91 11.22 12.48
CA CYS A 311 -9.28 11.58 12.88
C CYS A 311 -10.29 10.43 12.74
N GLY A 312 -9.92 9.33 12.09
CA GLY A 312 -10.72 8.11 11.98
C GLY A 312 -11.32 7.84 10.60
N PHE A 313 -10.98 8.63 9.57
CA PHE A 313 -11.32 8.26 8.20
C PHE A 313 -10.56 7.00 7.78
N LYS A 314 -11.10 6.29 6.78
CA LYS A 314 -10.59 4.99 6.35
C LYS A 314 -10.07 5.05 4.93
N GLY A 315 -8.96 4.38 4.69
CA GLY A 315 -8.24 4.31 3.43
C GLY A 315 -6.86 3.71 3.67
N GLY A 316 -5.99 3.82 2.67
CA GLY A 316 -4.59 3.43 2.79
C GLY A 316 -3.64 4.63 2.74
N GLU A 317 -2.39 4.37 3.08
CA GLU A 317 -1.34 5.38 3.19
C GLU A 317 -0.28 5.21 2.09
N VAL A 318 -0.37 4.14 1.28
CA VAL A 318 0.58 3.81 0.22
C VAL A 318 0.63 4.89 -0.87
N VAL A 319 -0.47 5.25 -1.52
CA VAL A 319 -0.42 6.32 -2.54
C VAL A 319 -0.08 7.70 -1.94
N PRO A 320 -0.55 8.08 -0.74
CA PRO A 320 0.02 9.24 -0.06
C PRO A 320 1.55 9.18 0.12
N SER A 321 2.14 8.02 0.40
CA SER A 321 3.60 7.86 0.41
C SER A 321 4.23 8.08 -0.97
N PHE A 322 3.57 7.62 -2.04
CA PHE A 322 4.00 7.87 -3.42
C PHE A 322 3.97 9.35 -3.75
N PHE A 323 2.90 10.06 -3.34
CA PHE A 323 2.78 11.50 -3.51
C PHE A 323 3.92 12.23 -2.80
N VAL A 324 4.11 11.93 -1.51
CA VAL A 324 5.14 12.57 -0.69
C VAL A 324 6.52 12.34 -1.32
N GLY A 325 6.81 11.11 -1.73
CA GLY A 325 8.05 10.76 -2.40
C GLY A 325 8.22 11.43 -3.76
N ALA A 326 7.19 11.42 -4.61
CA ALA A 326 7.24 12.02 -5.95
C ALA A 326 7.45 13.55 -5.87
N ALA A 327 6.67 14.22 -5.01
CA ALA A 327 6.78 15.68 -4.85
C ALA A 327 8.12 16.08 -4.23
N PHE A 328 8.57 15.39 -3.18
CA PHE A 328 9.87 15.65 -2.56
C PHE A 328 11.01 15.34 -3.54
N GLY A 329 10.95 14.20 -4.21
CA GLY A 329 11.95 13.76 -5.18
C GLY A 329 12.05 14.69 -6.38
N CYS A 330 10.91 15.18 -6.89
CA CYS A 330 10.89 16.15 -7.98
C CYS A 330 11.58 17.46 -7.58
N PHE A 331 11.25 17.98 -6.39
CA PHE A 331 11.82 19.22 -5.88
C PHE A 331 13.32 19.08 -5.55
N MET A 332 13.65 18.12 -4.67
CA MET A 332 15.02 17.94 -4.19
C MET A 332 15.93 17.33 -5.24
N GLY A 333 15.42 16.44 -6.08
CA GLY A 333 16.17 15.90 -7.23
C GLY A 333 16.55 17.00 -8.21
N GLY A 334 15.62 17.92 -8.52
CA GLY A 334 15.93 19.11 -9.33
C GLY A 334 17.03 19.97 -8.72
N LEU A 335 17.02 20.19 -7.40
CA LEU A 335 18.07 20.93 -6.69
C LEU A 335 19.43 20.21 -6.69
N LEU A 336 19.43 18.87 -6.69
CA LEU A 336 20.63 18.03 -6.77
C LEU A 336 21.17 17.90 -8.22
N GLY A 337 20.55 18.56 -9.20
CA GLY A 337 20.97 18.53 -10.60
C GLY A 337 20.47 17.31 -11.38
N LEU A 338 19.54 16.53 -10.84
CA LEU A 338 18.85 15.47 -11.57
C LEU A 338 17.70 16.05 -12.41
N PRO A 339 17.33 15.43 -13.54
CA PRO A 339 16.06 15.73 -14.19
C PRO A 339 14.91 15.58 -13.18
N ALA A 340 14.09 16.62 -13.02
CA ALA A 340 13.12 16.69 -11.91
C ALA A 340 12.16 15.48 -11.91
N GLY A 341 11.60 15.11 -13.05
CA GLY A 341 10.73 13.93 -13.16
C GLY A 341 11.40 12.61 -12.76
N PHE A 342 12.69 12.44 -13.12
CA PHE A 342 13.49 11.29 -12.68
C PHE A 342 13.73 11.30 -11.17
N GLY A 343 14.06 12.47 -10.60
CA GLY A 343 14.12 12.65 -9.15
C GLY A 343 12.81 12.29 -8.46
N GLY A 344 11.67 12.67 -9.05
CA GLY A 344 10.34 12.28 -8.59
C GLY A 344 10.13 10.77 -8.59
N ALA A 345 10.54 10.06 -9.63
CA ALA A 345 10.43 8.61 -9.70
C ALA A 345 11.28 7.92 -8.62
N ILE A 346 12.52 8.38 -8.41
CA ILE A 346 13.39 7.89 -7.33
C ILE A 346 12.76 8.15 -5.97
N GLY A 347 12.27 9.37 -5.72
CA GLY A 347 11.65 9.74 -4.46
C GLY A 347 10.40 8.93 -4.14
N LEU A 348 9.52 8.71 -5.13
CA LEU A 348 8.31 7.89 -5.00
C LEU A 348 8.65 6.49 -4.48
N VAL A 349 9.60 5.82 -5.14
CA VAL A 349 9.97 4.44 -4.83
C VAL A 349 10.75 4.36 -3.51
N ALA A 350 11.67 5.30 -3.27
CA ALA A 350 12.48 5.32 -2.07
C ALA A 350 11.65 5.60 -0.81
N VAL A 351 10.75 6.59 -0.83
CA VAL A 351 9.88 6.90 0.32
C VAL A 351 8.92 5.75 0.60
N PHE A 352 8.32 5.15 -0.44
CA PHE A 352 7.51 3.95 -0.28
C PHE A 352 8.30 2.82 0.38
N CYS A 353 9.48 2.48 -0.16
CA CYS A 353 10.34 1.44 0.37
C CYS A 353 10.66 1.62 1.85
N GLY A 354 11.03 2.84 2.25
CA GLY A 354 11.31 3.16 3.65
C GLY A 354 10.06 3.06 4.54
N ALA A 355 8.90 3.44 4.01
CA ALA A 355 7.63 3.42 4.74
C ALA A 355 7.04 2.01 4.93
N VAL A 356 7.20 1.11 3.96
CA VAL A 356 6.67 -0.27 4.04
C VAL A 356 7.70 -1.34 4.42
N ASN A 357 8.99 -0.98 4.46
CA ASN A 357 10.11 -1.90 4.71
C ASN A 357 10.19 -3.09 3.75
N CYS A 358 9.78 -2.91 2.49
CA CYS A 358 9.77 -3.95 1.45
C CYS A 358 10.68 -3.57 0.28
N PRO A 359 12.02 -3.70 0.40
CA PRO A 359 12.95 -3.30 -0.65
C PRO A 359 12.78 -4.09 -1.95
N VAL A 360 12.54 -5.41 -1.90
CA VAL A 360 12.45 -6.21 -3.13
C VAL A 360 11.16 -5.87 -3.89
N ALA A 361 10.04 -5.80 -3.19
CA ALA A 361 8.78 -5.36 -3.77
C ALA A 361 8.86 -3.95 -4.36
N SER A 362 9.57 -3.03 -3.70
CA SER A 362 9.71 -1.65 -4.18
C SER A 362 10.53 -1.54 -5.47
N VAL A 363 11.55 -2.39 -5.65
CA VAL A 363 12.30 -2.47 -6.92
C VAL A 363 11.43 -3.05 -8.03
N LEU A 364 10.60 -4.04 -7.74
CA LEU A 364 9.66 -4.57 -8.74
C LEU A 364 8.59 -3.55 -9.10
N LEU A 365 8.11 -2.79 -8.11
CA LEU A 365 7.16 -1.69 -8.31
C LEU A 365 7.74 -0.66 -9.28
N SER A 366 8.99 -0.26 -9.09
CA SER A 366 9.60 0.73 -9.97
C SER A 366 9.72 0.23 -11.42
N VAL A 367 10.02 -1.05 -11.61
CA VAL A 367 10.07 -1.66 -12.96
C VAL A 367 8.69 -1.71 -13.60
N GLU A 368 7.64 -2.06 -12.86
CA GLU A 368 6.28 -2.11 -13.40
C GLU A 368 5.67 -0.71 -13.65
N LEU A 369 6.05 0.30 -12.86
CA LEU A 369 5.58 1.67 -13.01
C LEU A 369 6.34 2.47 -14.08
N PHE A 370 7.66 2.33 -14.15
CA PHE A 370 8.55 3.19 -14.95
C PHE A 370 9.38 2.45 -16.01
N GLY A 371 9.35 1.11 -16.02
CA GLY A 371 10.18 0.28 -16.89
C GLY A 371 11.53 -0.11 -16.28
N SER A 372 12.21 -1.07 -16.92
CA SER A 372 13.42 -1.71 -16.39
C SER A 372 14.70 -0.89 -16.53
N ALA A 373 14.71 0.16 -17.36
CA ALA A 373 15.91 0.95 -17.65
C ALA A 373 16.52 1.60 -16.40
N GLY A 374 15.70 2.02 -15.44
CA GLY A 374 16.14 2.64 -14.19
C GLY A 374 16.42 1.68 -13.04
N ALA A 375 16.31 0.36 -13.25
CA ALA A 375 16.36 -0.63 -12.16
C ALA A 375 17.58 -0.52 -11.23
N PRO A 376 18.82 -0.26 -11.71
CA PRO A 376 19.97 -0.06 -10.83
C PRO A 376 19.81 1.12 -9.86
N TYR A 377 19.27 2.25 -10.32
CA TYR A 377 19.03 3.41 -9.45
C TYR A 377 17.98 3.11 -8.39
N PHE A 378 16.88 2.48 -8.79
CA PHE A 378 15.82 2.10 -7.86
C PHE A 378 16.31 1.09 -6.83
N ALA A 379 17.11 0.09 -7.23
CA ALA A 379 17.69 -0.87 -6.31
C ALA A 379 18.57 -0.21 -5.25
N VAL A 380 19.46 0.71 -5.66
CA VAL A 380 20.30 1.47 -4.72
C VAL A 380 19.44 2.35 -3.81
N ALA A 381 18.47 3.06 -4.37
CA ALA A 381 17.59 3.95 -3.61
C ALA A 381 16.74 3.19 -2.58
N CYS A 382 16.17 2.04 -2.96
CA CYS A 382 15.44 1.15 -2.07
C CYS A 382 16.33 0.59 -0.96
N ALA A 383 17.53 0.10 -1.29
CA ALA A 383 18.45 -0.47 -0.32
C ALA A 383 18.86 0.57 0.74
N LEU A 384 19.22 1.78 0.31
CA LEU A 384 19.57 2.88 1.21
C LEU A 384 18.39 3.34 2.05
N SER A 385 17.22 3.55 1.42
CA SER A 385 16.02 3.98 2.13
C SER A 385 15.58 2.96 3.17
N TYR A 386 15.56 1.68 2.81
CA TYR A 386 15.29 0.58 3.74
C TYR A 386 16.26 0.56 4.90
N LEU A 387 17.57 0.64 4.65
CA LEU A 387 18.60 0.60 5.70
C LEU A 387 18.44 1.78 6.67
N LEU A 388 18.23 2.98 6.13
CA LEU A 388 18.26 4.24 6.88
C LEU A 388 16.92 4.65 7.48
N SER A 389 15.79 4.07 7.04
CA SER A 389 14.47 4.28 7.65
C SER A 389 14.36 3.69 9.07
N GLY A 390 15.37 2.93 9.50
CA GLY A 390 15.39 2.28 10.82
C GLY A 390 14.28 1.23 10.93
N TYR A 391 13.67 1.07 12.10
CA TYR A 391 12.56 0.14 12.31
C TYR A 391 11.20 0.83 12.24
N CYS A 392 11.13 2.05 11.71
CA CYS A 392 9.87 2.75 11.48
C CYS A 392 9.18 2.17 10.23
N GLY A 393 7.86 2.13 10.24
CA GLY A 393 7.06 1.65 9.11
C GLY A 393 5.59 2.04 9.27
N LEU A 394 4.77 1.78 8.26
CA LEU A 394 3.33 2.06 8.29
C LEU A 394 2.52 1.03 9.08
N TYR A 395 3.07 -0.17 9.27
CA TYR A 395 2.33 -1.31 9.82
C TYR A 395 3.00 -1.79 11.09
N SER A 396 2.51 -1.37 12.26
CA SER A 396 3.09 -1.75 13.56
C SER A 396 3.10 -3.26 13.85
N SER A 397 2.24 -4.05 13.18
CA SER A 397 2.22 -5.51 13.31
C SER A 397 3.22 -6.22 12.39
N GLN A 398 3.95 -5.49 11.53
CA GLN A 398 5.03 -6.04 10.71
C GLN A 398 6.20 -6.50 11.60
N THR A 399 6.73 -7.69 11.31
CA THR A 399 7.89 -8.26 12.01
C THR A 399 9.13 -8.15 11.14
N ILE A 400 10.21 -7.58 11.70
CA ILE A 400 11.53 -7.53 11.09
C ILE A 400 12.37 -8.64 11.72
N LEU A 401 12.66 -9.67 10.91
CA LEU A 401 13.28 -10.90 11.40
C LEU A 401 14.80 -10.77 11.56
N TYR A 402 15.43 -9.97 10.72
CA TYR A 402 16.88 -9.74 10.74
C TYR A 402 17.20 -8.26 10.92
N SER A 403 18.28 -7.99 11.67
CA SER A 403 18.76 -6.63 11.88
C SER A 403 19.14 -5.97 10.57
N LYS A 404 18.75 -4.70 10.40
CA LYS A 404 19.17 -3.90 9.24
C LYS A 404 20.66 -3.57 9.28
N LEU A 405 21.26 -3.59 10.47
CA LEU A 405 22.65 -3.17 10.70
C LEU A 405 23.64 -4.35 10.70
N ARG A 406 23.17 -5.54 11.06
CA ARG A 406 23.99 -6.74 11.26
C ARG A 406 23.25 -7.98 10.80
N ALA A 407 23.97 -9.01 10.36
CA ALA A 407 23.39 -10.30 10.00
C ALA A 407 22.97 -11.13 11.24
N GLU A 408 22.12 -10.55 12.08
CA GLU A 408 21.64 -11.12 13.35
C GLU A 408 20.13 -11.26 13.31
N PHE A 409 19.61 -12.40 13.76
CA PHE A 409 18.18 -12.61 13.91
C PHE A 409 17.69 -11.90 15.17
N ILE A 410 16.68 -11.05 15.03
CA ILE A 410 16.18 -10.18 16.10
C ILE A 410 14.68 -10.33 16.36
N ASN A 411 13.88 -10.72 15.36
CA ASN A 411 12.42 -10.89 15.44
C ASN A 411 11.70 -9.76 16.22
N VAL A 412 11.87 -8.52 15.75
CA VAL A 412 11.32 -7.33 16.43
C VAL A 412 10.18 -6.75 15.59
N ARG A 413 9.13 -6.26 16.24
CA ARG A 413 8.06 -5.51 15.55
C ARG A 413 8.56 -4.12 15.16
N THR A 414 8.07 -3.59 14.05
CA THR A 414 8.32 -2.18 13.69
C THR A 414 7.85 -1.24 14.80
N HIS A 415 8.61 -0.16 15.03
CA HIS A 415 8.26 0.88 15.99
C HIS A 415 7.42 1.98 15.33
N GLU A 416 6.44 2.50 16.08
CA GLU A 416 5.61 3.64 15.68
C GLU A 416 6.37 4.97 15.61
#